data_AF-A0A1M6N5W8-F1
#
_entry.id   AF-A0A1M6N5W8-F1
#
_cell.length_a   1.000
_cell.length_b   1.000
_cell.length_c   1.000
_cell.angle_alpha   90.00
_cell.angle_beta   90.00
_cell.angle_gamma   90.00
#
_symmetry.space_group_name_H-M   'P 1'
#
loop_
_entity.id
_entity.type
_entity.pdbx_description
1 polymer ?
#
loop_
_entity_poly.entity_id
_entity_poly.type
_entity_poly.pdbx_seq_one_letter_code
_entity_poly.pdbx_strand_id
1 'polypeptide(L)' 'MHAPAEHVRRRMPIRSDVEPLGEDRCVFRPGSDSPRMLAHHRGLLDADFEVVDAPELAARYRRAADRSRPAGPSHQA' A
#
# COMPACT_ATOMS: atom_id res chain seq x y z
N MET A 1 2.93 -2.00 -6.41
CA MET A 1 3.91 -1.72 -5.33
C MET A 1 5.17 -1.18 -5.96
N HIS A 2 5.76 -0.13 -5.39
CA HIS A 2 7.09 0.37 -5.75
C HIS A 2 8.15 -0.39 -4.93
N ALA A 3 8.15 -1.72 -5.08
CA ALA A 3 9.12 -2.62 -4.49
C ALA A 3 9.21 -3.93 -5.28
N PRO A 4 10.36 -4.64 -5.23
CA PRO A 4 10.49 -5.97 -5.82
C PRO A 4 9.55 -7.00 -5.18
N ALA A 5 9.12 -8.01 -5.94
CA ALA A 5 8.23 -9.05 -5.42
C ALA A 5 8.80 -9.81 -4.21
N GLU A 6 10.12 -10.02 -4.17
CA GLU A 6 10.79 -10.68 -3.04
C GLU A 6 10.74 -9.84 -1.75
N HIS A 7 10.85 -8.51 -1.89
CA HIS A 7 10.73 -7.58 -0.75
C HIS A 7 9.38 -7.72 -0.06
N VAL A 8 8.31 -7.80 -0.86
CA VAL A 8 6.93 -7.97 -0.38
C VAL A 8 6.76 -9.35 0.25
N ARG A 9 7.15 -10.43 -0.44
CA ARG A 9 6.97 -11.81 0.06
C ARG A 9 7.68 -12.07 1.38
N ARG A 10 8.87 -11.48 1.60
CA ARG A 10 9.63 -11.64 2.85
C ARG A 10 8.99 -10.95 4.06
N ARG A 11 8.19 -9.91 3.83
CA ARG A 11 7.57 -9.09 4.90
C ARG A 11 6.12 -9.46 5.19
N MET A 12 5.49 -10.23 4.31
CA MET A 12 4.13 -10.68 4.53
C MET A 12 4.09 -11.88 5.47
N PRO A 13 3.26 -11.84 6.53
CA PRO A 13 3.17 -12.94 7.50
C PRO A 13 2.46 -14.17 6.95
N ILE A 14 1.67 -14.01 5.87
CA ILE A 14 0.94 -15.08 5.19
C ILE A 14 1.37 -15.16 3.73
N ARG A 15 1.27 -16.37 3.14
CA ARG A 15 1.43 -16.53 1.69
C ARG A 15 0.45 -15.59 0.99
N SER A 16 1.02 -14.63 0.28
CA SER A 16 0.31 -13.58 -0.41
C SER A 16 0.49 -13.73 -1.90
N ASP A 17 -0.55 -13.40 -2.66
CA ASP A 17 -0.45 -13.34 -4.10
C ASP A 17 0.34 -12.10 -4.51
N VAL A 18 1.50 -12.33 -5.11
CA VAL A 18 2.45 -11.31 -5.52
C VAL A 18 2.96 -11.69 -6.90
N GLU A 19 2.77 -10.82 -7.88
CA GLU A 19 3.23 -11.00 -9.26
C GLU A 19 4.32 -9.97 -9.58
N PRO A 20 5.50 -10.38 -10.05
CA PRO A 20 6.56 -9.44 -10.43
C PRO A 20 6.14 -8.62 -11.66
N LEU A 21 6.45 -7.32 -11.66
CA LEU A 21 6.24 -6.39 -12.78
C LEU A 21 7.53 -5.70 -13.23
N GLY A 22 8.67 -6.34 -12.97
CA GLY A 22 10.00 -5.77 -13.20
C GLY A 22 10.90 -5.96 -11.99
N GLU A 23 12.07 -5.31 -12.01
CA GLU A 23 13.08 -5.42 -10.96
C GLU A 23 12.67 -4.72 -9.67
N ASP A 24 11.95 -3.60 -9.78
CA ASP A 24 11.61 -2.67 -8.69
C ASP A 24 10.10 -2.55 -8.44
N ARG A 25 9.27 -3.31 -9.16
CA ARG A 25 7.81 -3.25 -9.06
C ARG A 25 7.17 -4.63 -9.01
N CYS A 26 6.04 -4.71 -8.31
CA CYS A 26 5.18 -5.89 -8.31
C CYS A 26 3.71 -5.54 -8.09
N VAL A 27 2.81 -6.43 -8.51
CA VAL A 27 1.42 -6.47 -8.05
C VAL A 27 1.38 -7.24 -6.74
N PHE A 28 0.65 -6.72 -5.76
CA PHE A 28 0.34 -7.42 -4.51
C PHE A 28 -1.18 -7.43 -4.39
N ARG A 29 -1.77 -8.64 -4.30
CA ARG A 29 -3.20 -8.80 -4.07
C ARG A 29 -3.41 -9.18 -2.61
N PRO A 30 -3.81 -8.22 -1.75
CA PRO A 30 -4.09 -8.53 -0.35
C PRO A 30 -5.34 -9.40 -0.26
N GLY A 31 -5.29 -10.44 0.57
CA GLY A 31 -6.46 -11.30 0.82
C GLY A 31 -7.58 -10.64 1.65
N SER A 32 -7.42 -9.36 2.03
CA SER A 32 -8.41 -8.60 2.80
C SER A 32 -8.52 -7.18 2.25
N ASP A 33 -9.75 -6.68 2.19
CA ASP A 33 -10.13 -5.30 1.84
C ASP A 33 -10.39 -4.42 3.08
N SER A 34 -10.20 -4.98 4.28
CA SER A 34 -10.34 -4.25 5.54
C SER A 34 -9.29 -3.15 5.63
N PRO A 35 -9.67 -1.89 5.90
CA PRO A 35 -8.73 -0.77 5.90
C PRO A 35 -7.69 -0.90 7.01
N ARG A 36 -8.04 -1.57 8.10
CA ARG A 36 -7.13 -1.82 9.22
C ARG A 36 -6.05 -2.80 8.80
N MET A 37 -6.42 -3.90 8.16
CA MET A 37 -5.46 -4.88 7.63
C MET A 37 -4.60 -4.27 6.53
N LEU A 38 -5.21 -3.49 5.66
CA LEU A 38 -4.54 -2.77 4.60
C LEU A 38 -3.56 -1.70 5.09
N ALA A 39 -3.89 -0.98 6.17
CA ALA A 39 -2.94 -0.09 6.84
C ALA A 39 -1.80 -0.87 7.52
N HIS A 40 -2.10 -2.03 8.10
CA HIS A 40 -1.08 -2.89 8.70
C HIS A 40 -0.09 -3.42 7.64
N HIS A 41 -0.59 -3.90 6.49
CA HIS A 41 0.27 -4.32 5.38
C HIS A 41 1.18 -3.19 4.91
N ARG A 42 0.68 -1.94 4.82
CA ARG A 42 1.52 -0.78 4.48
C ARG A 42 2.67 -0.59 5.47
N GLY A 43 2.38 -0.66 6.77
CA GLY A 43 3.41 -0.51 7.81
C GLY A 43 4.47 -1.62 7.74
N LEU A 44 4.07 -2.86 7.41
CA LEU A 44 5.00 -3.96 7.22
C LEU A 44 5.86 -3.82 5.96
N LEU A 45 5.28 -3.33 4.87
CA LEU A 45 5.92 -3.29 3.56
C LEU A 45 6.87 -2.11 3.39
N ASP A 46 6.64 -1.01 4.08
CA ASP A 46 7.49 0.19 4.06
C ASP A 46 7.87 0.61 2.63
N ALA A 47 6.86 0.65 1.76
CA ALA A 47 7.01 1.00 0.35
C ALA A 47 5.77 1.71 -0.16
N ASP A 48 5.96 2.62 -1.10
CA ASP A 48 4.86 3.28 -1.79
C ASP A 48 4.09 2.30 -2.68
N PHE A 49 2.84 2.65 -2.96
CA PHE A 49 1.96 1.84 -3.81
C PHE A 49 0.89 2.69 -4.49
N GLU A 50 0.44 2.17 -5.62
CA GLU A 50 -0.73 2.63 -6.33
C GLU A 50 -1.82 1.56 -6.20
N VAL A 51 -3.08 2.00 -6.05
CA VAL A 51 -4.23 1.09 -6.10
C VAL A 51 -4.72 1.03 -7.54
N VAL A 52 -4.65 -0.15 -8.12
CA VAL A 52 -5.16 -0.44 -9.47
C VAL A 52 -6.48 -1.21 -9.35
N ASP A 53 -7.40 -0.97 -10.29
CA ASP A 53 -8.67 -1.70 -10.44
C ASP A 53 -9.59 -1.75 -9.20
N ALA A 54 -9.39 -0.86 -8.23
CA ALA A 54 -10.19 -0.78 -7.00
C ALA A 54 -10.39 0.69 -6.55
N PRO A 55 -11.18 1.50 -7.29
CA PRO A 55 -11.34 2.92 -7.02
C PRO A 55 -11.96 3.22 -5.64
N GLU A 56 -12.85 2.37 -5.13
CA GLU A 56 -13.44 2.48 -3.79
C GLU A 56 -12.38 2.33 -2.72
N LEU A 57 -11.44 1.39 -2.92
CA LEU A 57 -10.33 1.19 -2.01
C LEU A 57 -9.36 2.38 -2.04
N ALA A 58 -9.05 2.89 -3.22
CA ALA A 58 -8.26 4.12 -3.38
C ALA A 58 -8.91 5.30 -2.64
N ALA A 59 -10.23 5.46 -2.75
CA ALA A 59 -10.96 6.49 -2.03
C ALA A 59 -10.87 6.32 -0.50
N ARG A 60 -10.90 5.08 0.00
CA ARG A 60 -10.75 4.77 1.43
C ARG A 60 -9.37 5.15 1.96
N TYR A 61 -8.31 4.87 1.20
CA TYR A 61 -6.95 5.29 1.55
C TYR A 61 -6.79 6.80 1.56
N ARG A 62 -7.34 7.51 0.57
CA ARG A 62 -7.33 8.99 0.54
C ARG A 62 -8.00 9.58 1.77
N ARG A 63 -9.22 9.13 2.10
CA ARG A 63 -9.92 9.60 3.31
C ARG A 63 -9.15 9.31 4.60
N ALA A 64 -8.46 8.18 4.68
CA ALA A 64 -7.62 7.86 5.84
C ALA A 64 -6.39 8.78 5.93
N ALA A 65 -5.73 9.07 4.80
CA ALA A 65 -4.62 10.01 4.75
C ALA A 65 -5.06 11.44 5.09
N ASP A 66 -6.21 11.90 4.58
CA ASP A 66 -6.75 13.24 4.86
C ASP A 66 -7.03 13.45 6.35
N ARG A 67 -7.56 12.43 7.04
CA ARG A 67 -7.79 12.49 8.50
C ARG A 67 -6.50 12.53 9.32
N SER A 68 -5.45 11.89 8.82
CA SER A 68 -4.17 11.79 9.51
C SER A 68 -3.18 12.87 9.08
N ARG A 69 -3.54 13.74 8.13
CA ARG A 69 -2.70 14.85 7.68
C ARG A 69 -2.54 15.81 8.87
N PRO A 70 -1.31 16.03 9.36
CA PRO A 70 -1.08 17.03 10.40
C PRO A 70 -1.56 18.39 9.91
N ALA A 71 -2.18 19.19 10.77
CA ALA A 71 -2.48 20.60 10.51
C ALA A 71 -1.21 21.49 10.51
N GLY A 72 -0.06 20.93 10.11
CA GLY A 72 1.20 21.66 9.98
C GLY A 72 1.16 22.56 8.75
N PRO A 73 1.89 23.69 8.77
CA PRO A 73 1.80 24.69 7.73
C PRO A 73 2.20 24.07 6.39
N SER A 74 1.31 24.23 5.40
CA SER A 74 1.59 23.92 4.00
C SER A 74 2.77 24.79 3.55
N HIS A 75 4.00 24.27 3.62
CA HIS A 75 5.12 24.89 2.93
C HIS A 75 4.95 24.61 1.44
N GLN A 76 4.26 25.51 0.75
CA GLN A 76 4.30 25.59 -0.69
C GLN A 76 5.60 26.33 -1.03
N ALA A 77 6.49 25.66 -1.77
CA ALA A 77 7.64 26.27 -2.41
C ALA A 77 7.20 26.99 -3.69
#